data_AF-A0AAX3E5V1-F1
#
_entry.id   AF-A0AAX3E5V1-F1
#
_cell.length_a   1.000
_cell.length_b   1.000
_cell.length_c   1.000
_cell.angle_alpha   90.00
_cell.angle_beta   90.00
_cell.angle_gamma   90.00
#
_symmetry.space_group_name_H-M   'P 1'
#
loop_
_entity.id
_entity.type
_entity.pdbx_description
1 polymer ?
#
loop_
_entity_poly.entity_id
_entity_poly.type
_entity_poly.pdbx_seq_one_letter_code
_entity_poly.pdbx_strand_id
1 'polypeptide(L)'
;MEDTIKSPFDKQPAEGSRETIDRQLAQQEQREQQNVEAQFRDQLGGAVLEVWGDLPRDLQEAIFEIAMRNAPEQRNELAKLLHDRHPRTEPSPQS
;
A
#
# COMPACT_ATOMS: atom_id res chain seq x y z
N MET A 1 65.09 -0.26 -30.72
CA MET A 1 63.76 0.00 -31.31
C MET A 1 62.82 -0.95 -30.59
N GLU A 2 62.19 -0.46 -29.53
CA GLU A 2 61.37 -1.27 -28.62
C GLU A 2 59.94 -0.75 -28.76
N ASP A 3 59.14 -1.42 -29.58
CA ASP A 3 57.73 -1.11 -29.75
C ASP A 3 56.97 -1.47 -28.47
N THR A 4 56.73 -0.44 -27.64
CA THR A 4 55.81 -0.50 -26.50
C THR A 4 54.40 -0.72 -27.02
N ILE A 5 53.91 -1.95 -26.87
CA ILE A 5 52.51 -2.31 -27.10
C ILE A 5 51.66 -1.58 -26.06
N LYS A 6 50.97 -0.50 -26.45
CA LYS A 6 49.91 0.11 -25.66
C LYS A 6 48.73 -0.85 -25.59
N SER A 7 48.51 -1.43 -24.41
CA SER A 7 47.33 -2.22 -24.07
C SER A 7 46.05 -1.36 -24.25
N PRO A 8 45.04 -1.77 -25.03
CA PRO A 8 43.88 -0.94 -25.37
C PRO A 8 42.74 -1.00 -24.33
N PHE A 9 43.01 -1.50 -23.12
CA PHE A 9 41.99 -1.71 -22.08
C PHE A 9 42.11 -0.70 -20.94
N ASP A 10 42.04 0.58 -21.29
CA ASP A 10 41.65 1.63 -20.35
C ASP A 10 40.39 2.31 -20.91
N LYS A 11 39.26 1.60 -20.83
CA LYS A 11 37.94 2.22 -20.97
C LYS A 11 37.35 2.26 -19.57
N GLN A 12 37.53 3.40 -18.90
CA GLN A 12 36.66 3.78 -17.78
C GLN A 12 35.21 3.46 -18.17
N PRO A 13 34.44 2.75 -17.31
CA PRO A 13 33.03 2.53 -17.59
C PRO A 13 32.38 3.90 -17.66
N ALA A 14 31.64 4.17 -18.74
CA ALA A 14 30.94 5.43 -18.93
C ALA A 14 30.13 5.75 -17.66
N GLU A 15 30.48 6.83 -16.95
CA GLU A 15 29.92 7.20 -15.65
C GLU A 15 28.39 7.30 -15.69
N GLY A 16 27.82 7.68 -16.84
CA GLY A 16 26.37 7.70 -17.07
C GLY A 16 25.68 6.34 -17.00
N SER A 17 26.40 5.22 -17.23
CA SER A 17 25.81 3.87 -17.16
C SER A 17 25.66 3.37 -15.72
N ARG A 18 26.49 3.85 -14.79
CA ARG A 18 26.37 3.51 -13.35
C ARG A 18 25.23 4.28 -12.72
N GLU A 19 25.15 5.59 -12.96
CA GLU A 19 24.09 6.45 -12.44
C GLU A 19 22.68 5.99 -12.89
N THR A 20 22.55 5.50 -14.13
CA THR A 20 21.29 4.91 -14.61
C THR A 20 20.92 3.61 -13.89
N ILE A 21 21.90 2.79 -13.51
CA ILE A 21 21.65 1.51 -12.80
C ILE A 21 21.24 1.80 -11.36
N ASP A 22 21.95 2.69 -10.66
CA ASP A 22 21.60 3.12 -9.30
C ASP A 22 20.18 3.70 -9.25
N ARG A 23 19.81 4.52 -10.24
CA ARG A 23 18.45 5.09 -10.33
C ARG A 23 17.37 4.05 -10.60
N GLN A 24 17.69 3.01 -11.37
CA GLN A 24 16.75 1.91 -11.63
C GLN A 24 16.56 1.03 -10.40
N LEU A 25 17.64 0.71 -9.67
CA LEU A 25 17.57 -0.07 -8.43
C LEU A 25 16.71 0.65 -7.38
N ALA A 26 16.96 1.95 -7.16
CA ALA A 26 16.17 2.76 -6.24
C ALA A 26 14.67 2.81 -6.62
N GLN A 27 14.36 2.89 -7.92
CA GLN A 27 12.97 2.83 -8.37
C GLN A 27 12.34 1.45 -8.16
N GLN A 28 13.11 0.37 -8.32
CA GLN A 28 12.63 -0.99 -8.07
C GLN A 28 12.34 -1.20 -6.58
N GLU A 29 13.25 -0.79 -5.70
CA GLU A 29 13.06 -0.84 -4.24
C GLU A 29 11.83 -0.01 -3.81
N GLN A 30 11.64 1.18 -4.38
CA GLN A 30 10.45 1.99 -4.12
C GLN A 30 9.15 1.30 -4.56
N ARG A 31 9.15 0.65 -5.73
CA ARG A 31 7.98 -0.12 -6.21
C ARG A 31 7.70 -1.33 -5.34
N GLU A 32 8.74 -2.02 -4.89
CA GLU A 32 8.62 -3.16 -3.96
C GLU A 32 8.03 -2.69 -2.62
N GLN A 33 8.51 -1.57 -2.08
CA GLN A 33 7.95 -0.97 -0.86
C GLN A 33 6.48 -0.57 -1.04
N GLN A 34 6.13 0.05 -2.17
CA GLN A 34 4.73 0.40 -2.48
C GLN A 34 3.83 -0.83 -2.59
N ASN A 35 4.34 -1.93 -3.16
CA ASN A 35 3.62 -3.20 -3.23
C ASN A 35 3.39 -3.79 -1.84
N VAL A 36 4.42 -3.75 -0.98
CA VAL A 36 4.31 -4.20 0.41
C VAL A 36 3.28 -3.35 1.19
N GLU A 37 3.28 -2.03 1.02
CA GLU A 37 2.27 -1.16 1.65
C GLU A 37 0.84 -1.49 1.17
N ALA A 38 0.67 -1.76 -0.13
CA ALA A 38 -0.63 -2.16 -0.68
C ALA A 38 -1.13 -3.49 -0.08
N GLN A 39 -0.23 -4.46 0.11
CA GLN A 39 -0.57 -5.74 0.75
C GLN A 39 -0.99 -5.56 2.21
N PHE A 40 -0.29 -4.72 2.98
CA PHE A 40 -0.68 -4.44 4.36
C PHE A 40 -2.01 -3.70 4.47
N ARG A 41 -2.31 -2.79 3.52
CA ARG A 41 -3.63 -2.14 3.46
C ARG A 41 -4.77 -3.14 3.27
N ASP A 42 -4.58 -4.10 2.38
CA ASP A 42 -5.58 -5.15 2.13
C ASP A 42 -5.79 -6.04 3.37
N GLN A 43 -4.69 -6.50 3.99
CA GLN A 43 -4.74 -7.30 5.21
C GLN A 43 -5.42 -6.56 6.37
N LEU A 44 -5.08 -5.28 6.59
CA LEU A 44 -5.71 -4.46 7.62
C LEU A 44 -7.19 -4.21 7.32
N GLY A 45 -7.54 -3.94 6.07
CA GLY A 45 -8.94 -3.78 5.64
C GLY A 45 -9.76 -5.04 5.88
N GLY A 46 -9.21 -6.21 5.51
CA GLY A 46 -9.82 -7.51 5.76
C GLY A 46 -10.06 -7.76 7.25
N ALA A 47 -9.04 -7.57 8.08
CA ALA A 47 -9.16 -7.75 9.54
C ALA A 47 -10.21 -6.81 10.16
N VAL A 48 -10.25 -5.56 9.72
CA VAL A 48 -11.27 -4.59 10.17
C VAL A 48 -12.68 -5.02 9.77
N LEU A 49 -12.88 -5.56 8.57
CA LEU A 49 -14.17 -6.09 8.13
C LEU A 49 -14.62 -7.31 8.95
N GLU A 50 -13.68 -8.15 9.41
CA GLU A 50 -13.98 -9.30 10.27
C GLU A 50 -14.45 -8.87 11.65
N VAL A 51 -13.78 -7.91 12.28
CA VAL A 51 -14.10 -7.45 13.65
C VAL A 51 -15.10 -6.29 13.69
N TRP A 52 -15.62 -5.85 12.55
CA TRP A 52 -16.41 -4.61 12.44
C TRP A 52 -17.57 -4.54 13.44
N GLY A 53 -18.36 -5.60 13.59
CA GLY A 53 -19.49 -5.66 14.52
C GLY A 53 -19.11 -5.55 15.99
N ASP A 54 -17.88 -5.92 16.35
CA ASP A 54 -17.34 -5.86 17.72
C ASP A 54 -16.69 -4.51 18.05
N LEU A 55 -16.40 -3.68 17.03
CA LEU A 55 -15.82 -2.37 17.23
C LEU A 55 -16.82 -1.41 17.90
N PRO A 56 -16.37 -0.57 18.85
CA PRO A 56 -17.20 0.49 19.38
C PRO A 56 -17.62 1.45 18.26
N ARG A 57 -18.82 2.00 18.41
CA ARG A 57 -19.46 2.84 17.41
C ARG A 57 -18.58 4.00 16.94
N ASP A 58 -17.87 4.69 17.85
CA ASP A 58 -16.99 5.80 17.49
C ASP A 58 -15.84 5.38 16.56
N LEU A 59 -15.31 4.15 16.74
CA LEU A 59 -14.27 3.61 15.86
C LEU A 59 -14.85 3.17 14.52
N GLN A 60 -16.04 2.57 14.50
CA GLN A 60 -16.75 2.28 13.24
C GLN A 60 -16.94 3.57 12.42
N GLU A 61 -17.45 4.64 13.05
CA GLU A 61 -17.66 5.93 12.37
C GLU A 61 -16.34 6.55 11.89
N ALA A 62 -15.30 6.54 12.72
CA ALA A 62 -13.98 7.07 12.35
C ALA A 62 -13.35 6.32 11.16
N ILE A 63 -13.34 4.99 11.20
CA ILE A 63 -12.77 4.17 10.12
C ILE A 63 -13.59 4.36 8.84
N PHE A 64 -14.92 4.41 8.94
CA PHE A 64 -15.79 4.62 7.79
C PHE A 64 -15.54 5.96 7.12
N GLU A 65 -15.46 7.05 7.88
CA GLU A 65 -15.15 8.39 7.35
C GLU A 65 -13.75 8.44 6.73
N ILE A 66 -12.75 7.78 7.33
CA ILE A 66 -11.39 7.71 6.77
C ILE A 66 -11.39 6.95 5.44
N ALA A 67 -12.07 5.80 5.38
CA ALA A 67 -12.17 4.98 4.17
C ALA A 67 -12.87 5.74 3.02
N MET A 68 -13.88 6.54 3.34
CA MET A 68 -14.67 7.28 2.36
C MET A 68 -14.10 8.66 1.98
N ARG A 69 -13.05 9.13 2.68
CA ARG A 69 -12.45 10.47 2.44
C ARG A 69 -12.13 10.74 0.97
N ASN A 70 -11.64 9.73 0.25
CA ASN A 70 -11.23 9.85 -1.15
C ASN A 70 -12.17 9.10 -2.11
N ALA A 71 -13.29 8.57 -1.60
CA ALA A 71 -14.24 7.75 -2.35
C ALA A 71 -15.69 7.97 -1.85
N PRO A 72 -16.18 9.22 -1.77
CA PRO A 72 -17.50 9.51 -1.21
C PRO A 72 -18.65 8.85 -1.97
N GLU A 73 -18.46 8.58 -3.26
CA GLU A 73 -19.44 7.88 -4.11
C GLU A 73 -19.66 6.41 -3.69
N GLN A 74 -18.68 5.79 -3.05
CA GLN A 74 -18.73 4.39 -2.61
C GLN A 74 -19.36 4.23 -1.21
N ARG A 75 -19.71 5.35 -0.56
CA ARG A 75 -20.25 5.40 0.80
C ARG A 75 -21.47 4.51 1.00
N ASN A 76 -22.40 4.54 0.05
CA ASN A 76 -23.63 3.74 0.14
C ASN A 76 -23.34 2.24 -0.02
N GLU A 77 -22.42 1.87 -0.90
CA GLU A 77 -22.08 0.47 -1.14
C GLU A 77 -21.32 -0.14 0.04
N LEU A 78 -20.37 0.59 0.61
CA LEU A 78 -19.67 0.17 1.83
C LEU A 78 -20.64 0.06 3.01
N ALA A 79 -21.55 1.03 3.18
CA ALA A 79 -22.56 0.98 4.24
C ALA A 79 -23.44 -0.26 4.13
N LYS A 80 -23.91 -0.62 2.92
CA LYS A 80 -24.69 -1.85 2.68
C LYS A 80 -23.88 -3.09 3.03
N LEU A 81 -22.66 -3.22 2.51
CA LEU A 81 -21.79 -4.36 2.77
C LEU A 81 -21.57 -4.58 4.28
N LEU A 82 -21.33 -3.50 5.03
CA LEU A 82 -21.16 -3.57 6.47
C LEU A 82 -22.46 -3.95 7.19
N HIS A 83 -23.62 -3.42 6.76
CA HIS A 83 -24.91 -3.80 7.34
C HIS A 83 -25.31 -5.25 7.02
N ASP A 84 -25.03 -5.74 5.81
CA ASP A 84 -25.32 -7.13 5.42
C ASP A 84 -24.45 -8.12 6.20
N ARG A 85 -23.17 -7.78 6.44
CA ARG A 85 -22.26 -8.64 7.21
C ARG A 85 -22.48 -8.56 8.72
N HIS A 86 -22.78 -7.36 9.21
CA HIS A 86 -22.92 -7.06 10.63
C HIS A 86 -24.19 -6.23 10.80
N PRO A 87 -25.38 -6.86 10.67
CA PRO A 87 -26.62 -6.17 10.95
C PRO A 87 -26.48 -5.62 12.36
N ARG A 88 -26.62 -4.29 12.52
CA ARG A 88 -26.49 -3.63 13.83
C ARG A 88 -27.24 -4.50 14.82
N THR A 89 -26.50 -5.17 15.70
CA THR A 89 -27.09 -5.89 16.80
C THR A 89 -27.83 -4.84 17.58
N GLU A 90 -29.15 -4.87 17.44
CA GLU A 90 -30.07 -3.93 18.04
C GLU A 90 -29.76 -3.80 19.54
N PRO A 91 -29.97 -2.61 20.11
CA PRO A 91 -29.70 -2.34 21.51
C PRO A 91 -30.34 -3.42 22.38
N SER A 92 -29.59 -3.91 23.37
CA SER A 92 -30.10 -4.76 24.44
C SER A 92 -31.45 -4.24 24.93
N PRO A 93 -32.48 -5.09 25.13
CA PRO A 93 -33.77 -4.65 25.62
C PRO A 93 -33.60 -4.15 27.05
N GLN A 94 -33.53 -2.84 27.25
CA GLN A 94 -33.64 -2.28 28.60
C GLN A 94 -35.11 -2.42 29.03
N SER A 95 -35.35 -3.40 29.89
CA SER A 95 -36.53 -3.53 30.75
C SER A 95 -36.62 -2.42 31.78
#